data_AF-A0A3D3PQC2-F1
#
_entry.id   AF-A0A3D3PQC2-F1
#
_cell.length_a   1.000
_cell.length_b   1.000
_cell.length_c   1.000
_cell.angle_alpha   90.00
_cell.angle_beta   90.00
_cell.angle_gamma   90.00
#
_symmetry.space_group_name_H-M   'P 1'
#
loop_
_entity.id
_entity.type
_entity.pdbx_description
1 polymer ?
#
loop_
_entity_poly.entity_id
_entity_poly.type
_entity_poly.pdbx_seq_one_letter_code
_entity_poly.pdbx_strand_id
1 'polypeptide(L)' 'MAMPTSKANEKVGRNIKKIVHNWEQDGAIGNSHPKSKKKAIKQAVAISLKKAGKSKYQKKGAKH' A
#
# COMPACT_ATOMS: atom_id res chain seq x y z
N MET A 1 -26.02 -1.98 -6.92
CA MET A 1 -24.93 -2.68 -7.64
C MET A 1 -23.67 -2.64 -6.79
N ALA A 2 -23.26 -3.77 -6.20
CA ALA A 2 -21.96 -3.87 -5.54
C ALA A 2 -20.90 -3.86 -6.64
N MET A 3 -20.14 -2.77 -6.76
CA MET A 3 -18.97 -2.76 -7.64
C MET A 3 -18.09 -3.95 -7.25
N PRO A 4 -17.68 -4.82 -8.18
CA PRO A 4 -16.73 -5.88 -7.86
C PRO A 4 -15.44 -5.18 -7.42
N THR A 5 -15.26 -5.06 -6.11
CA THR A 5 -14.04 -4.52 -5.52
C THR A 5 -12.97 -5.54 -5.90
N SER A 6 -12.22 -5.22 -6.94
CA SER A 6 -11.16 -6.11 -7.39
C SER A 6 -10.27 -6.40 -6.19
N LYS A 7 -9.94 -7.67 -5.91
CA LYS A 7 -9.10 -8.07 -4.77
C LYS A 7 -7.80 -7.25 -4.65
N ALA A 8 -7.36 -6.66 -5.76
CA ALA A 8 -6.28 -5.69 -5.83
C ALA A 8 -6.56 -4.40 -5.04
N ASN A 9 -7.75 -3.80 -5.19
CA ASN A 9 -8.16 -2.57 -4.48
C ASN A 9 -8.23 -2.80 -2.97
N GLU A 10 -8.77 -3.93 -2.52
CA GLU A 10 -8.80 -4.29 -1.09
C GLU A 10 -7.39 -4.48 -0.51
N LYS A 11 -6.47 -5.09 -1.27
CA LYS A 11 -5.08 -5.30 -0.83
C LYS A 11 -4.31 -3.99 -0.75
N VAL A 12 -4.54 -3.08 -1.71
CA VAL A 12 -3.98 -1.72 -1.70
C VAL A 12 -4.51 -0.94 -0.50
N GLY A 13 -5.81 -0.94 -0.26
CA GLY A 13 -6.42 -0.25 0.89
C GLY A 13 -5.88 -0.75 2.24
N ARG A 14 -5.76 -2.07 2.41
CA ARG A 14 -5.17 -2.66 3.63
C ARG A 14 -3.71 -2.27 3.84
N ASN A 15 -2.90 -2.27 2.78
CA ASN A 15 -1.51 -1.84 2.87
C ASN A 15 -1.37 -0.35 3.21
N ILE A 16 -2.19 0.52 2.59
CA ILE A 16 -2.18 1.96 2.89
C ILE A 16 -2.49 2.19 4.37
N LYS A 17 -3.57 1.57 4.88
CA LYS A 17 -3.95 1.68 6.30
C LYS A 17 -2.81 1.27 7.22
N LYS A 18 -2.16 0.14 6.94
CA LYS A 18 -1.05 -0.36 7.76
C LYS A 18 0.15 0.60 7.76
N ILE A 19 0.52 1.13 6.60
CA ILE A 19 1.67 2.05 6.48
C ILE A 19 1.37 3.38 7.20
N VAL A 20 0.16 3.92 7.05
CA VAL A 20 -0.23 5.17 7.72
C VAL A 20 -0.32 4.96 9.23
N HIS A 21 -0.87 3.84 9.68
CA HIS A 21 -0.94 3.53 11.11
C HIS A 21 0.44 3.43 11.75
N ASN A 22 1.39 2.74 11.12
CA ASN A 22 2.77 2.70 11.60
C ASN A 22 3.39 4.10 11.64
N TRP A 23 3.14 4.94 10.63
CA TRP A 23 3.59 6.33 10.67
C TRP A 23 2.95 7.15 11.82
N GLU A 24 1.70 6.89 12.18
CA GLU A 24 1.05 7.55 13.32
C GLU A 24 1.70 7.15 14.66
N GLN A 25 2.33 5.97 14.74
CA GLN A 25 3.02 5.50 15.93
C GLN A 25 4.51 5.90 15.95
N ASP A 26 5.23 5.63 14.87
CA ASP A 26 6.69 5.80 14.77
C ASP A 26 7.09 7.18 14.21
N GLY A 27 6.16 7.94 13.64
CA GLY A 27 6.44 9.18 12.92
C GLY A 27 7.16 8.99 11.57
N ALA A 28 7.40 7.74 11.16
CA ALA A 28 8.22 7.37 10.02
C ALA A 28 7.54 6.36 9.08
N ILE A 29 7.89 6.42 7.80
CA ILE A 29 7.61 5.38 6.81
C ILE A 29 8.96 4.91 6.27
N GLY A 30 9.48 3.82 6.83
CA GLY A 30 10.83 3.34 6.53
C GLY A 30 11.86 4.40 6.95
N ASN A 31 12.69 4.85 6.00
CA ASN A 31 13.69 5.90 6.25
C ASN A 31 13.15 7.34 6.04
N SER A 32 11.90 7.49 5.60
CA SER A 32 11.28 8.80 5.39
C SER A 32 10.47 9.23 6.62
N HIS A 33 10.59 10.49 7.01
CA HIS A 33 9.81 11.11 8.10
C HIS A 33 8.86 12.18 7.55
N PRO A 34 7.70 11.78 6.99
CA PRO A 34 6.76 12.75 6.45
C PRO A 34 6.19 13.63 7.57
N LYS A 35 6.43 14.94 7.47
CA LYS A 35 5.94 15.96 8.43
C LYS A 35 4.41 16.11 8.50
N SER A 36 3.66 15.42 7.65
CA SER A 36 2.19 15.51 7.64
C SER A 36 1.52 14.25 7.13
N LYS A 37 0.32 13.98 7.66
CA LYS A 37 -0.50 12.81 7.30
C LYS A 37 -0.76 12.72 5.79
N LYS A 38 -0.96 13.85 5.11
CA LYS A 38 -1.15 13.89 3.66
C LYS A 38 0.08 13.39 2.89
N LYS A 39 1.30 13.70 3.35
CA LYS A 39 2.54 13.21 2.75
C LYS A 39 2.73 11.71 3.05
N ALA A 40 2.42 11.29 4.27
CA ALA A 40 2.42 9.89 4.68
C ALA A 40 1.49 9.04 3.80
N ILE A 41 0.24 9.49 3.59
CA ILE A 41 -0.73 8.82 2.72
C ILE A 41 -0.21 8.71 1.28
N LYS A 42 0.35 9.78 0.71
CA LYS A 42 0.92 9.74 -0.65
C LYS A 42 2.04 8.69 -0.79
N GLN A 43 2.96 8.64 0.18
CA GLN A 43 4.01 7.61 0.21
C GLN A 43 3.43 6.21 0.39
N ALA A 44 2.47 6.04 1.30
CA ALA A 44 1.79 4.77 1.55
C ALA A 44 1.08 4.24 0.30
N VAL A 45 0.40 5.11 -0.45
CA VAL A 45 -0.23 4.78 -1.74
C VAL A 45 0.83 4.32 -2.74
N ALA A 46 1.91 5.07 -2.93
CA ALA A 46 2.98 4.72 -3.86
C ALA A 46 3.61 3.35 -3.55
N ILE A 47 3.91 3.09 -2.27
CA ILE A 47 4.45 1.80 -1.81
C ILE A 47 3.42 0.68 -2.04
N SER A 48 2.15 0.93 -1.72
CA SER A 48 1.08 -0.06 -1.86
C SER A 48 0.81 -0.42 -3.31
N LEU A 49 0.80 0.57 -4.21
CA LEU A 49 0.68 0.37 -5.65
C LEU A 49 1.88 -0.39 -6.21
N LYS A 50 3.12 -0.03 -5.81
CA LYS A 50 4.33 -0.76 -6.19
C LYS A 50 4.28 -2.22 -5.73
N LYS A 51 3.82 -2.47 -4.50
CA LYS A 51 3.67 -3.82 -3.92
C LYS A 51 2.56 -4.62 -4.60
N ALA A 52 1.44 -3.97 -4.94
CA ALA A 52 0.33 -4.60 -5.67
C ALA A 52 0.70 -4.90 -7.12
N GLY A 53 1.43 -4.03 -7.80
CA GLY A 53 1.97 -4.24 -9.15
C GLY A 53 2.94 -5.41 -9.22
N LYS A 54 3.89 -5.48 -8.28
CA LYS A 54 4.78 -6.66 -8.13
C LYS A 54 4.00 -7.95 -7.87
N SER A 55 2.92 -7.89 -7.08
CA SER A 55 2.05 -9.04 -6.83
C SER A 55 1.33 -9.55 -8.10
N LYS A 56 1.07 -8.69 -9.10
CA LYS A 56 0.53 -9.12 -10.40
C LYS A 56 1.61 -9.78 -11.27
N TYR A 57 2.83 -9.24 -11.25
CA TYR A 57 3.95 -9.82 -11.99
C TYR A 57 4.36 -11.20 -11.44
N GLN A 58 4.39 -11.37 -10.12
CA GLN A 58 4.69 -12.67 -9.50
C GLN A 58 3.61 -13.73 -9.74
N LYS A 59 2.35 -13.35 -9.94
CA LYS A 59 1.31 -14.32 -10.34
C LYS A 59 1.47 -14.84 -11.78
N LYS A 60 2.23 -14.16 -12.63
CA LYS A 60 2.55 -14.65 -13.98
C LYS A 60 3.77 -15.60 -14.01
N GLY A 61 4.54 -15.68 -12.91
CA GLY A 61 5.72 -16.55 -12.79
C GLY A 61 5.59 -17.68 -11.77
N ALA A 62 4.54 -17.73 -10.95
CA ALA A 62 4.27 -18.83 -10.04
C ALA A 62 3.50 -19.98 -10.73
N LYS A 63 4.16 -20.60 -11.71
CA LYS A 63 3.96 -22.02 -12.03
C LYS A 63 5.34 -22.67 -11.89
N HIS A 64 5.61 -23.25 -10.73
CA HIS A 64 6.67 -24.24 -10.54
C HIS A 64 6.07 -25.33 -9.65
#